data_AF-A0A3C0GGN7-F1
#
_entry.id   AF-A0A3C0GGN7-F1
#
_cell.length_a   1.000
_cell.length_b   1.000
_cell.length_c   1.000
_cell.angle_alpha   90.00
_cell.angle_beta   90.00
_cell.angle_gamma   90.00
#
_symmetry.space_group_name_H-M   'P 1'
#
loop_
_entity.id
_entity.type
_entity.pdbx_description
1 polymer ?
#
loop_
_entity_poly.entity_id
_entity_poly.type
_entity_poly.pdbx_seq_one_letter_code
_entity_poly.pdbx_strand_id
1 'polypeptide(L)' 'MHDQIFDLVYYGKGFTYQDVTDMPIYLRVYYINKINKIFKDKNKAQEKANKEAQSKSRARPPRFKR' A
#
# COMPACT_ATOMS: atom_id res chain seq x y z
N MET A 1 -22.35 2.23 -5.74
CA MET A 1 -21.88 3.57 -6.17
C MET A 1 -21.25 4.36 -5.02
N HIS A 2 -21.80 4.29 -3.81
CA HIS A 2 -21.26 5.00 -2.65
C HIS A 2 -19.94 4.40 -2.14
N ASP A 3 -19.75 3.08 -2.28
CA ASP A 3 -18.52 2.40 -1.83
C ASP A 3 -17.27 2.93 -2.54
N GLN A 4 -17.34 3.15 -3.87
CA GLN A 4 -16.22 3.72 -4.63
C GLN A 4 -15.87 5.14 -4.18
N ILE A 5 -16.88 5.92 -3.78
CA ILE A 5 -16.69 7.28 -3.28
C ILE A 5 -16.04 7.23 -1.89
N PHE A 6 -16.55 6.36 -1.02
CA PHE A 6 -15.99 6.15 0.31
C PHE A 6 -14.52 5.69 0.23
N ASP A 7 -14.23 4.69 -0.61
CA ASP A 7 -12.88 4.16 -0.79
C ASP A 7 -11.90 5.25 -1.26
N LEU A 8 -12.31 6.11 -2.19
CA LEU A 8 -11.48 7.21 -2.68
C LEU A 8 -11.26 8.30 -1.64
N VAL A 9 -12.28 8.65 -0.85
CA VAL A 9 -12.13 9.67 0.21
C VAL A 9 -11.33 9.14 1.39
N TYR A 10 -11.53 7.88 1.76
CA TYR A 10 -10.88 7.26 2.92
C TYR A 10 -9.43 6.87 2.63
N TYR A 11 -9.15 6.22 1.50
CA TYR A 11 -7.80 5.77 1.14
C TYR A 11 -7.05 6.74 0.23
N GLY A 12 -7.78 7.52 -0.58
CA GLY A 12 -7.20 8.54 -1.44
C GLY A 12 -6.98 9.84 -0.66
N LYS A 13 -5.74 10.02 -0.21
CA LYS A 13 -5.33 11.21 0.54
C LYS A 13 -5.52 12.46 -0.32
N GLY A 14 -6.49 13.32 0.03
CA GLY A 14 -6.74 14.61 -0.62
C GLY A 14 -7.95 14.67 -1.55
N PHE A 15 -8.78 13.62 -1.64
CA PHE A 15 -10.07 13.72 -2.30
C PHE A 15 -11.15 14.17 -1.33
N THR A 16 -11.92 15.21 -1.69
CA THR A 16 -13.14 15.55 -0.95
C THR A 16 -14.32 14.75 -1.50
N TYR A 17 -15.35 14.54 -0.67
CA TYR A 17 -16.57 13.85 -1.09
C TYR A 17 -17.17 14.49 -2.34
N GLN A 18 -17.19 15.82 -2.39
CA GLN A 18 -17.76 16.60 -3.48
C GLN A 18 -16.99 16.42 -4.80
N ASP A 19 -15.65 16.43 -4.74
CA ASP A 19 -14.81 16.21 -5.93
C ASP A 19 -15.03 14.81 -6.53
N VAL A 20 -15.24 13.81 -5.67
CA VAL A 20 -15.45 12.43 -6.13
C VAL A 20 -16.86 12.23 -6.65
N THR A 21 -17.88 12.84 -6.05
CA THR A 21 -19.26 12.77 -6.56
C THR A 21 -19.40 13.39 -7.94
N ASP A 22 -18.64 14.44 -8.24
CA ASP A 22 -18.65 15.09 -9.56
C ASP A 22 -17.78 14.34 -10.60
N MET A 23 -16.93 13.42 -10.14
CA MET A 23 -16.03 12.66 -11.01
C MET A 23 -16.76 11.57 -11.83
N PRO A 24 -16.45 11.42 -13.12
CA PRO A 24 -16.93 10.30 -13.93
C PRO A 24 -16.52 8.92 -13.38
N ILE A 25 -17.38 7.92 -13.56
CA ILE A 25 -17.18 6.55 -13.04
C ILE A 25 -15.84 5.94 -13.50
N TYR A 26 -15.46 6.13 -14.77
CA TYR A 26 -14.22 5.59 -15.31
C TYR A 26 -12.96 6.17 -14.62
N LEU A 27 -13.00 7.44 -14.23
CA LEU A 27 -11.90 8.09 -13.50
C LEU A 27 -11.82 7.56 -12.07
N ARG A 28 -12.96 7.38 -11.39
CA ARG A 28 -13.01 6.78 -10.05
C ARG A 28 -12.35 5.40 -10.05
N VAL A 29 -12.72 4.56 -11.03
CA VAL A 29 -12.13 3.22 -11.20
C VAL A 29 -10.62 3.30 -11.46
N TYR A 30 -10.17 4.22 -12.32
CA TYR A 30 -8.74 4.42 -12.58
C TYR A 30 -7.96 4.76 -11.30
N TYR A 31 -8.44 5.69 -10.49
CA TYR A 31 -7.77 6.09 -9.25
C TYR A 31 -7.77 4.97 -8.20
N ILE A 32 -8.89 4.26 -8.03
CA ILE A 32 -8.96 3.09 -7.14
C ILE A 32 -7.93 2.03 -7.56
N ASN A 33 -7.80 1.74 -8.85
CA ASN A 33 -6.82 0.79 -9.36
C ASN A 33 -5.38 1.24 -9.08
N LYS A 34 -5.10 2.54 -9.17
CA LYS A 34 -3.78 3.11 -8.89
C LYS A 34 -3.43 3.03 -7.40
N ILE A 35 -4.39 3.33 -6.53
CA ILE A 35 -4.26 3.19 -5.07
C ILE A 35 -3.96 1.71 -4.72
N ASN A 36 -4.75 0.78 -5.28
CA ASN A 36 -4.53 -0.65 -5.09
C ASN A 36 -3.13 -1.11 -5.53
N LYS A 37 -2.62 -0.58 -6.64
CA LYS A 37 -1.26 -0.87 -7.12
C LYS A 37 -0.20 -0.39 -6.12
N ILE A 38 -0.33 0.84 -5.62
CA ILE A 38 0.58 1.40 -4.62
C ILE A 38 0.58 0.55 -3.35
N PHE A 39 -0.58 0.15 -2.83
CA PHE A 39 -0.65 -0.71 -1.65
C PHE A 39 0.00 -2.08 -1.88
N LYS A 40 -0.26 -2.71 -3.04
CA LYS A 40 0.41 -3.98 -3.41
C LYS A 40 1.93 -3.84 -3.46
N ASP A 41 2.43 -2.75 -4.03
CA ASP A 41 3.87 -2.52 -4.15
C ASP A 41 4.52 -2.23 -2.78
N LYS A 42 3.83 -1.48 -1.90
CA LYS A 42 4.28 -1.26 -0.51
C LYS A 42 4.32 -2.56 0.29
N ASN A 43 3.29 -3.39 0.19
CA ASN A 43 3.25 -4.68 0.89
C ASN A 43 4.36 -5.61 0.40
N LYS A 44 4.58 -5.68 -0.92
CA LYS A 44 5.71 -6.45 -1.50
C LYS A 44 7.06 -5.95 -1.02
N ALA A 45 7.27 -4.64 -0.92
CA ALA A 45 8.51 -4.06 -0.41
C ALA A 45 8.72 -4.42 1.08
N GLN A 46 7.66 -4.34 1.88
CA GLN A 46 7.70 -4.69 3.30
C GLN A 46 7.95 -6.19 3.51
N GLU A 47 7.31 -7.06 2.74
CA GLU A 47 7.57 -8.51 2.79
C GLU A 47 9.01 -8.85 2.43
N LYS A 48 9.59 -8.19 1.42
CA LYS A 48 11.00 -8.36 1.06
C LYS A 48 11.92 -7.92 2.20
N ALA A 49 11.70 -6.74 2.77
CA ALA A 49 12.47 -6.24 3.91
C ALA A 49 12.38 -7.19 5.12
N ASN A 50 11.19 -7.71 5.42
CA ASN A 50 11.00 -8.67 6.51
C ASN A 50 11.72 -9.99 6.27
N LYS A 51 11.69 -10.52 5.03
CA LYS A 51 12.42 -11.74 4.65
C LYS A 51 13.93 -11.55 4.75
N GLU A 52 14.46 -10.40 4.33
CA GLU A 52 15.88 -10.05 4.46
C GLU A 52 16.32 -9.86 5.92
N ALA A 53 15.47 -9.25 6.75
CA ALA A 53 15.74 -9.12 8.18
C ALA A 53 15.79 -10.51 8.86
N GLN A 54 14.87 -11.40 8.50
CA GLN A 54 14.80 -12.76 9.05
C GLN A 54 15.97 -13.64 8.58
N SER A 55 16.49 -13.45 7.36
CA SER A 55 17.65 -14.19 6.87
C SER A 55 18.94 -13.72 7.56
N LYS A 56 19.09 -12.40 7.81
CA LYS A 56 20.22 -11.85 8.57
C LYS A 56 20.25 -12.28 10.03
N SER A 57 19.10 -12.35 10.71
CA SER A 57 19.06 -12.78 12.12
C SER A 57 19.36 -14.27 12.31
N ARG A 58 19.20 -15.09 11.27
CA ARG A 58 19.59 -16.51 11.24
C ARG A 58 21.10 -16.73 10.97
N ALA A 59 21.82 -15.69 10.55
CA ALA A 59 23.27 -15.77 10.35
C ALA A 59 24.01 -15.71 11.70
N ARG A 60 24.25 -16.91 12.25
CA ARG A 60 25.22 -17.35 13.28
C ARG A 60 25.65 -16.35 14.37
N PRO A 61 25.51 -16.71 15.67
CA PRO A 61 25.98 -15.86 16.76
C PRO A 61 27.50 -15.62 16.67
N PRO A 62 27.98 -14.44 17.10
CA PRO A 62 29.40 -14.11 17.02
C PRO A 62 30.21 -15.09 17.87
N ARG A 63 31.14 -15.79 17.23
CA ARG A 63 32.07 -16.70 17.91
C ARG A 63 33.13 -15.86 18.62
N PHE A 64 32.96 -15.66 19.93
CA PHE A 64 34.01 -15.09 20.77
C PHE A 64 35.27 -15.97 20.69
N LYS A 65 36.39 -15.39 20.24
CA LYS A 65 37.72 -16.01 20.37
C LYS A 65 38.28 -15.63 21.74
N ARG A 66 38.71 -16.65 22.48
CA ARG A 66 39.49 -16.51 23.72
C ARG A 66 40.92 -16.13 23.39
#